data_AF-A0A9D9YGC3-F1
#
_entry.id   AF-A0A9D9YGC3-F1
#
_cell.length_a   1.000
_cell.length_b   1.000
_cell.length_c   1.000
_cell.angle_alpha   90.00
_cell.angle_beta   90.00
_cell.angle_gamma   90.00
#
_symmetry.space_group_name_H-M   'P 1'
#
loop_
_entity.id
_entity.type
_entity.pdbx_description
1 polymer ?
#
loop_
_entity_poly.entity_id
_entity_poly.type
_entity_poly.pdbx_seq_one_letter_code
_entity_poly.pdbx_strand_id
1 'polypeptide(L)'
;MPTTETCYKCKKCGDEMPANTKKNLTTCKCGALFVDGCEEYVRVIGDQEDWAQWEAAGAADVAKHLPPLTDAEAAHYKNLKD
;
A
#
# COMPACT_ATOMS: atom_id res chain seq x y z
N MET A 1 14.08 11.68 -5.80
CA MET A 1 12.63 11.68 -5.55
C MET A 1 12.19 10.25 -5.70
N PRO A 2 11.61 9.60 -4.69
CA PRO A 2 11.32 8.18 -4.80
C PRO A 2 10.37 7.98 -5.97
N THR A 3 10.81 7.22 -6.96
CA THR A 3 10.04 6.85 -8.16
C THR A 3 9.13 5.66 -7.88
N THR A 4 9.13 5.17 -6.64
CA THR A 4 8.42 3.97 -6.21
C THR A 4 7.57 4.25 -4.97
N GLU A 5 6.50 3.47 -4.82
CA GLU A 5 5.66 3.44 -3.63
C GLU A 5 5.79 2.07 -2.95
N THR A 6 6.17 2.06 -1.67
CA THR A 6 6.15 0.84 -0.88
C THR A 6 4.71 0.36 -0.68
N CYS A 7 4.47 -0.92 -0.94
CA CYS A 7 3.18 -1.57 -0.77
C CYS A 7 3.32 -2.87 0.03
N TYR A 8 2.23 -3.30 0.65
CA TYR A 8 2.14 -4.54 1.40
C TYR A 8 1.05 -5.43 0.83
N LYS A 9 1.34 -6.72 0.74
CA LYS A 9 0.43 -7.76 0.29
C LYS A 9 0.16 -8.75 1.40
N CYS A 10 -1.11 -9.01 1.69
CA CYS A 10 -1.50 -10.13 2.53
C CYS A 10 -1.41 -11.44 1.73
N LYS A 11 -0.58 -12.39 2.17
CA LYS A 11 -0.42 -13.71 1.54
C LYS A 11 -1.62 -14.62 1.77
N LYS A 12 -2.41 -14.38 2.83
CA LYS A 12 -3.62 -15.16 3.15
C LYS A 12 -4.80 -14.86 2.22
N CYS A 13 -5.08 -13.58 1.96
CA CYS A 13 -6.23 -13.18 1.13
C CYS A 13 -5.86 -12.52 -0.20
N GLY A 14 -4.57 -12.26 -0.45
CA GLY A 14 -4.08 -11.63 -1.67
C GLY A 14 -4.31 -10.12 -1.74
N ASP A 15 -4.92 -9.52 -0.72
CA ASP A 15 -5.23 -8.09 -0.68
C ASP A 15 -3.96 -7.25 -0.55
N GLU A 16 -3.92 -6.12 -1.25
CA GLU A 16 -2.74 -5.25 -1.33
C GLU A 16 -3.10 -3.82 -0.92
N MET A 17 -2.16 -3.15 -0.26
CA MET A 17 -2.36 -1.83 0.35
C MET A 17 -1.08 -1.00 0.33
N PRO A 18 -1.17 0.33 0.20
CA PRO A 18 0.00 1.19 0.22
C PRO A 18 0.56 1.31 1.63
N ALA A 19 1.86 1.62 1.73
CA ALA A 19 2.51 1.93 3.01
C ALA A 19 2.01 3.25 3.59
N ASN A 20 1.80 4.27 2.75
CA ASN A 20 1.21 5.54 3.18
C ASN A 20 -0.32 5.46 3.18
N THR A 21 -0.87 5.18 4.36
CA THR A 21 -2.33 5.12 4.58
C THR A 21 -2.90 6.45 5.09
N LYS A 22 -2.11 7.53 5.05
CA LYS A 22 -2.45 8.87 5.56
C LYS A 22 -2.91 8.84 7.02
N LYS A 23 -2.19 8.09 7.86
CA LYS A 23 -2.49 7.90 9.30
C LYS A 23 -3.85 7.24 9.57
N ASN A 24 -4.39 6.52 8.58
CA ASN A 24 -5.55 5.65 8.78
C ASN A 24 -5.07 4.20 8.94
N LEU A 25 -5.50 3.53 10.00
CA LEU A 25 -5.27 2.10 10.15
C LEU A 25 -6.06 1.34 9.08
N THR A 26 -5.36 0.81 8.09
CA THR A 26 -5.95 0.08 6.95
C THR A 26 -5.76 -1.41 7.17
N THR A 27 -6.81 -2.20 6.97
CA THR A 27 -6.82 -3.65 7.25
C THR A 27 -7.06 -4.42 5.97
N CYS A 28 -6.38 -5.55 5.79
CA CYS A 28 -6.71 -6.43 4.67
C CYS A 28 -8.09 -7.05 4.90
N LYS A 29 -8.71 -7.57 3.84
CA LYS A 29 -10.03 -8.23 3.89
C LYS A 29 -10.16 -9.34 4.95
N CYS A 30 -9.10 -10.09 5.24
CA CYS A 30 -9.14 -11.17 6.23
C CYS A 30 -8.71 -10.76 7.64
N GLY A 31 -8.24 -9.53 7.84
CA GLY A 31 -7.77 -9.04 9.14
C GLY A 31 -6.44 -9.64 9.63
N ALA A 32 -5.67 -10.32 8.77
CA ALA A 32 -4.35 -10.85 9.13
C ALA A 32 -3.22 -9.82 8.98
N LEU A 33 -3.46 -8.74 8.25
CA LEU A 33 -2.51 -7.67 7.97
C LEU A 33 -3.19 -6.31 8.22
N PHE A 34 -2.51 -5.45 8.96
CA PHE A 34 -2.87 -4.04 9.11
C PHE A 34 -1.66 -3.16 8.81
N VAL A 35 -1.90 -2.05 8.14
CA VAL A 35 -0.89 -1.04 7.82
C VAL A 35 -1.38 0.31 8.28
N ASP A 36 -0.53 1.03 9.01
CA ASP A 36 -0.72 2.42 9.39
C ASP A 36 0.58 3.17 9.10
N GLY A 37 0.54 4.04 8.10
CA GLY A 37 1.71 4.82 7.72
C GLY A 37 1.39 6.20 7.19
N CYS A 38 2.46 6.98 7.10
CA CYS A 38 2.54 8.33 6.58
C CYS A 38 3.97 8.59 6.09
N GLU A 39 4.27 9.85 5.77
CA GLU A 39 5.58 10.27 5.28
C GLU A 39 6.70 10.04 6.32
N GLU A 40 6.36 9.99 7.61
CA GLU A 40 7.33 9.86 8.70
C GLU A 40 7.51 8.43 9.22
N TYR A 41 6.49 7.57 9.08
CA TYR A 41 6.54 6.20 9.63
C TYR A 41 5.66 5.23 8.86
N VAL A 42 5.97 3.94 9.02
CA VAL A 42 5.09 2.83 8.63
C VAL A 42 5.07 1.82 9.77
N ARG A 43 3.86 1.43 10.17
CA ARG A 43 3.60 0.36 11.14
C ARG A 43 2.88 -0.77 10.44
N VAL A 44 3.44 -1.96 10.51
CA VAL A 44 2.84 -3.18 9.99
C VAL A 44 2.48 -4.07 11.16
N ILE A 45 1.22 -4.49 11.24
CA ILE A 45 0.69 -5.31 12.33
C ILE A 45 0.17 -6.62 11.72
N GLY A 46 0.59 -7.74 12.31
CA GLY A 46 0.31 -9.09 11.84
C GLY A 46 1.56 -9.96 11.84
N ASP A 47 1.40 -11.25 11.62
CA ASP A 47 2.51 -12.18 11.57
C ASP A 47 3.36 -11.93 10.31
N GLN A 48 4.68 -11.87 10.46
CA GLN A 48 5.60 -11.58 9.35
C GLN A 48 5.49 -12.60 8.21
N GLU A 49 5.08 -13.83 8.51
CA GLU A 49 4.84 -14.86 7.51
C GLU A 49 3.61 -14.59 6.63
N ASP A 50 2.64 -13.80 7.11
CA ASP A 50 1.36 -13.54 6.46
C ASP A 50 1.38 -12.39 5.46
N TRP A 51 2.48 -11.65 5.37
CA TRP A 51 2.59 -10.52 4.45
C TRP A 51 3.93 -10.46 3.72
N ALA A 52 3.92 -9.75 2.60
CA ALA A 52 5.11 -9.41 1.82
C ALA A 52 5.10 -7.90 1.52
N GLN A 53 6.29 -7.32 1.45
CA GLN A 53 6.50 -5.95 0.97
C GLN A 53 6.93 -5.99 -0.50
N TRP A 54 6.50 -5.01 -1.28
CA TRP A 54 6.94 -4.79 -2.65
C TRP A 54 6.95 -3.29 -2.97
N GLU A 55 7.58 -2.92 -4.10
CA GLU A 55 7.71 -1.53 -4.54
C GLU A 55 6.96 -1.36 -5.86
N ALA A 56 5.97 -0.47 -5.90
CA ALA A 56 5.25 -0.16 -7.12
C ALA A 56 6.09 0.78 -7.99
N ALA A 57 6.26 0.43 -9.27
CA ALA A 57 7.15 1.13 -10.19
C ALA A 57 6.54 2.36 -10.88
N GLY A 58 5.36 2.82 -10.44
CA GLY A 58 4.66 3.96 -11.03
C GLY A 58 3.14 3.92 -10.81
N ALA A 59 2.44 4.99 -11.20
CA ALA A 59 1.01 5.14 -10.98
C ALA A 59 0.17 4.01 -11.61
N ALA A 60 0.60 3.53 -12.79
CA ALA A 60 -0.07 2.45 -13.50
C ALA A 60 0.09 1.09 -12.80
N ASP A 61 1.16 0.89 -12.04
CA ASP A 61 1.41 -0.33 -11.29
C ASP A 61 0.59 -0.33 -9.99
N VAL A 62 0.58 0.81 -9.29
CA VAL A 62 -0.27 1.06 -8.13
C VAL A 62 -1.75 0.79 -8.45
N ALA A 63 -2.27 1.29 -9.58
CA ALA A 63 -3.66 1.14 -9.96
C ALA A 63 -4.09 -0.30 -10.31
N LYS A 64 -3.16 -1.20 -10.63
CA LYS A 64 -3.46 -2.62 -10.90
C LYS A 64 -3.63 -3.45 -9.63
N HIS A 65 -2.92 -3.03 -8.58
CA HIS A 65 -2.68 -3.82 -7.39
C HIS A 65 -3.50 -3.32 -6.20
N LEU A 66 -3.68 -2.02 -6.07
CA LEU A 66 -4.49 -1.43 -5.02
C LEU A 66 -5.99 -1.48 -5.35
N PRO A 67 -6.87 -1.53 -4.33
CA PRO A 67 -8.30 -1.33 -4.52
C PRO A 67 -8.59 0.00 -5.25
N PRO A 68 -9.76 0.14 -5.91
CA PRO A 68 -10.09 1.34 -6.68
C PRO A 68 -9.90 2.58 -5.82
N LEU A 69 -8.90 3.37 -6.20
CA LEU A 69 -8.50 4.58 -5.54
C LEU A 69 -9.54 5.67 -5.78
N THR A 70 -9.76 6.52 -4.78
CA THR A 70 -10.47 7.78 -4.99
C THR A 70 -9.68 8.69 -5.93
N ASP A 71 -10.34 9.64 -6.58
CA ASP A 71 -9.67 10.61 -7.48
C ASP A 71 -8.52 11.36 -6.78
N ALA A 72 -8.65 11.61 -5.47
CA ALA A 72 -7.64 12.26 -4.65
C ALA A 72 -6.44 11.35 -4.36
N GLU A 73 -6.66 10.04 -4.18
CA GLU A 73 -5.59 9.06 -4.02
C GLU A 73 -4.87 8.80 -5.34
N ALA A 74 -5.61 8.72 -6.46
CA ALA A 74 -5.01 8.62 -7.79
C ALA A 74 -4.13 9.85 -8.13
N ALA A 75 -4.52 11.05 -7.67
CA ALA A 75 -3.72 12.26 -7.85
C ALA A 75 -2.40 12.25 -7.07
N HIS A 76 -2.32 11.55 -5.93
CA HIS A 76 -1.06 11.35 -5.19
C HIS A 76 -0.05 10.58 -6.04
N TYR A 77 -0.51 9.53 -6.73
CA TYR A 77 0.34 8.67 -7.56
C TYR A 77 0.67 9.27 -8.93
N LYS A 78 -0.07 10.27 -9.43
CA LYS A 78 0.23 10.95 -10.72
C LYS A 78 1.64 11.55 -10.82
N ASN A 79 2.32 11.77 -9.70
CA ASN A 79 3.67 12.32 -9.66
C ASN A 79 4.77 11.25 -9.60
N LEU A 80 4.41 9.96 -9.44
CA LEU A 80 5.34 8.85 -9.64
C LEU A 80 5.69 8.81 -11.13
N LYS A 81 6.97 8.96 -11.47
CA LYS A 81 7.44 8.85 -12.86
C LYS A 81 7.46 7.38 -13.26
N ASP A 82 6.94 7.08 -14.45
CA ASP A 82 7.11 5.79 -15.14
C ASP A 82 8.60 5.50 -15.47
#